data_AF-A0A8B2ZF73-F1
#
_entry.id   AF-A0A8B2ZF73-F1
#
_cell.length_a   1.000
_cell.length_b   1.000
_cell.length_c   1.000
_cell.angle_alpha   90.00
_cell.angle_beta   90.00
_cell.angle_gamma   90.00
#
_symmetry.space_group_name_H-M   'P 1'
#
loop_
_entity.id
_entity.type
_entity.pdbx_description
1 polymer ?
#
loop_
_entity_poly.entity_id
_entity_poly.type
_entity_poly.pdbx_seq_one_letter_code
_entity_poly.pdbx_strand_id
1 'polypeptide(L)'
;MIFEKGNKTYQIVKALKEDGDLYDKYINREISMKEISEMYDVSYQHVVNIVKENNIGNLKEDKAKAKEREIVYIQQDINNALPIDYIKPRYSMFNHINNTMSLFNSLNGRITNGELNVEIPMMTMHKLMNVVILEVNIMKVLKENNKKPKSERKRISDIAKRFNISYTKCATISSYIKKAPSNLLPNKDDNLIKMVMRNLDIVSYISDENSNHEESINKIAANYNISEEMVKRIISCEPYAIGADIDEYIRYYTEEYQKQ
;
A
#
# COMPACT_ATOMS: atom_id res chain seq x y z
N MET A 1 -31.31 -37.78 8.86
CA MET A 1 -30.32 -36.71 8.60
C MET A 1 -29.56 -36.47 9.89
N ILE A 2 -28.31 -36.91 9.95
CA ILE A 2 -27.43 -36.69 11.10
C ILE A 2 -26.76 -35.35 10.83
N PHE A 3 -27.23 -34.30 11.49
CA PHE A 3 -26.55 -33.00 11.44
C PHE A 3 -25.18 -33.15 12.11
N GLU A 4 -24.12 -32.81 11.38
CA GLU A 4 -22.78 -32.64 11.94
C GLU A 4 -22.85 -31.61 13.07
N LYS A 5 -22.91 -32.11 14.32
CA LYS A 5 -22.67 -31.30 15.52
C LYS A 5 -21.20 -30.92 15.55
N GLY A 6 -20.80 -29.98 14.69
CA GLY A 6 -19.56 -29.23 14.86
C GLY A 6 -19.53 -28.67 16.27
N ASN A 7 -18.37 -28.77 16.95
CA ASN A 7 -18.22 -28.33 18.32
C ASN A 7 -18.62 -26.85 18.44
N LYS A 8 -19.79 -26.56 19.02
CA LYS A 8 -20.34 -25.20 19.14
C LYS A 8 -19.37 -24.26 19.87
N THR A 9 -18.59 -24.78 20.83
CA THR A 9 -17.49 -24.04 21.47
C THR A 9 -16.46 -23.56 20.46
N TYR A 10 -16.02 -24.44 19.55
CA TYR A 10 -15.05 -24.09 18.51
C TYR A 10 -15.63 -23.06 17.53
N GLN A 11 -16.90 -23.19 17.13
CA GLN A 11 -17.57 -22.24 16.25
C GLN A 11 -17.71 -20.85 16.88
N ILE A 12 -18.08 -20.78 18.16
CA ILE A 12 -18.18 -19.52 18.92
C ILE A 12 -16.79 -18.89 19.11
N VAL A 13 -15.78 -19.70 19.46
CA VAL A 13 -14.39 -19.21 19.61
C VAL A 13 -13.87 -18.68 18.28
N LYS A 14 -14.08 -19.41 17.18
CA LYS A 14 -13.70 -18.98 15.84
C LYS A 14 -14.39 -17.67 15.46
N ALA A 15 -15.70 -17.56 15.66
CA ALA A 15 -16.44 -16.33 15.36
C ALA A 15 -15.99 -15.13 16.22
N LEU A 16 -15.64 -15.36 17.50
CA LEU A 16 -15.18 -14.33 18.43
C LEU A 16 -13.66 -14.04 18.37
N LYS A 17 -12.84 -14.82 17.65
CA LYS A 17 -11.38 -14.61 17.58
C LYS A 17 -10.83 -14.49 16.17
N GLU A 18 -11.34 -15.27 15.23
CA GLU A 18 -10.75 -15.47 13.90
C GLU A 18 -11.54 -14.73 12.81
N ASP A 19 -12.88 -14.74 12.86
CA ASP A 19 -13.73 -14.15 11.81
C ASP A 19 -14.06 -12.66 12.03
N GLY A 20 -13.76 -12.10 13.21
CA GLY A 20 -13.76 -10.65 13.51
C GLY A 20 -15.13 -9.97 13.69
N ASP A 21 -16.13 -10.27 12.86
CA ASP A 21 -17.42 -9.54 12.85
C ASP A 21 -18.22 -9.70 14.15
N LEU A 22 -18.30 -10.91 14.69
CA LEU A 22 -19.00 -11.16 15.97
C LEU A 22 -18.24 -10.55 17.15
N TYR A 23 -16.91 -10.55 17.09
CA TYR A 23 -16.05 -9.94 18.10
C TYR A 23 -16.21 -8.41 18.13
N ASP A 24 -16.18 -7.76 16.97
CA ASP A 24 -16.30 -6.31 16.86
C ASP A 24 -17.67 -5.83 17.36
N LYS A 25 -18.76 -6.51 16.94
CA LYS A 25 -20.10 -6.27 17.46
C LYS A 25 -20.17 -6.43 18.99
N TYR A 26 -19.51 -7.45 19.53
CA TYR A 26 -19.51 -7.71 20.97
C TYR A 26 -18.71 -6.66 21.76
N ILE A 27 -17.51 -6.28 21.31
CA ILE A 27 -16.66 -5.27 21.95
C ILE A 27 -17.28 -3.87 21.87
N ASN A 28 -17.93 -3.55 20.74
CA ASN A 28 -18.64 -2.29 20.55
C ASN A 28 -20.00 -2.25 21.26
N ARG A 29 -20.39 -3.34 21.96
CA ARG A 29 -21.68 -3.49 22.66
C ARG A 29 -22.91 -3.43 21.74
N GLU A 30 -22.72 -3.75 20.48
CA GLU A 30 -23.81 -3.89 19.50
C GLU A 30 -24.57 -5.20 19.69
N ILE A 31 -23.92 -6.22 20.27
CA ILE A 31 -24.54 -7.47 20.70
C ILE A 31 -24.09 -7.85 22.12
N SER A 32 -24.95 -8.53 22.85
CA SER A 32 -24.72 -9.04 24.19
C SER A 32 -24.36 -10.54 24.19
N MET A 33 -23.74 -11.01 25.28
CA MET A 33 -23.50 -12.46 25.47
C MET A 33 -24.79 -13.29 25.46
N LYS A 34 -25.93 -12.69 25.81
CA LYS A 34 -27.24 -13.34 25.76
C LYS A 34 -27.66 -13.57 24.30
N GLU A 35 -27.54 -12.54 23.46
CA GLU A 35 -27.82 -12.67 22.02
C GLU A 35 -26.86 -13.66 21.35
N ILE A 36 -25.58 -13.69 21.74
CA ILE A 36 -24.63 -14.72 21.28
C ILE A 36 -25.08 -16.12 21.71
N SER A 37 -25.57 -16.28 22.94
CA SER A 37 -26.06 -17.57 23.41
C SER A 37 -27.29 -18.06 22.63
N GLU A 38 -28.16 -17.13 22.22
CA GLU A 38 -29.34 -17.40 21.40
C GLU A 38 -28.95 -17.72 19.94
N MET A 39 -27.99 -16.99 19.36
CA MET A 39 -27.50 -17.23 17.99
C MET A 39 -26.91 -18.63 17.79
N TYR A 40 -26.23 -19.16 18.80
CA TYR A 40 -25.55 -20.46 18.72
C TYR A 40 -26.31 -21.58 19.44
N ASP A 41 -27.49 -21.29 19.99
CA ASP A 41 -28.31 -22.25 20.75
C ASP A 41 -27.49 -22.94 21.86
N VAL A 42 -26.89 -22.12 22.72
CA VAL A 42 -26.10 -22.54 23.88
C VAL A 42 -26.54 -21.77 25.12
N SER A 43 -26.16 -22.24 26.31
CA SER A 43 -26.46 -21.49 27.53
C SER A 43 -25.63 -20.21 27.62
N TYR A 44 -26.21 -19.15 28.21
CA TYR A 44 -25.47 -17.93 28.55
C TYR A 44 -24.18 -18.23 29.34
N GLN A 45 -24.25 -19.14 30.32
CA GLN A 45 -23.08 -19.54 31.12
C GLN A 45 -21.97 -20.18 30.29
N HIS A 46 -22.32 -20.89 29.22
CA HIS A 46 -21.36 -21.45 28.27
C HIS A 46 -20.62 -20.35 27.50
N VAL A 47 -21.32 -19.32 27.03
CA VAL A 47 -20.71 -18.15 26.37
C VAL A 47 -19.81 -17.38 27.35
N VAL A 48 -20.25 -17.16 28.59
CA VAL A 48 -19.44 -16.51 29.64
C VAL A 48 -18.14 -17.27 29.89
N ASN A 49 -18.21 -18.59 30.01
CA ASN A 49 -17.04 -19.43 30.22
C ASN A 49 -16.11 -19.38 29.01
N ILE A 50 -16.65 -19.41 27.78
CA ILE A 50 -15.85 -19.24 26.56
C ILE A 50 -15.12 -17.91 26.60
N VAL A 51 -15.81 -16.79 26.82
CA VAL A 51 -15.21 -15.45 26.88
C VAL A 51 -14.09 -15.38 27.91
N LYS A 52 -14.33 -15.92 29.11
CA LYS A 52 -13.39 -15.91 30.23
C LYS A 52 -12.17 -16.82 29.98
N GLU A 53 -12.37 -18.06 29.57
CA GLU A 53 -11.29 -19.03 29.31
C GLU A 53 -10.44 -18.64 28.10
N ASN A 54 -11.01 -17.86 27.18
CA ASN A 54 -10.34 -17.42 25.97
C ASN A 54 -9.79 -15.98 26.02
N ASN A 55 -9.90 -15.30 27.17
CA ASN A 55 -9.49 -13.91 27.38
C ASN A 55 -10.09 -12.92 26.37
N ILE A 56 -11.33 -13.14 25.95
CA ILE A 56 -12.04 -12.28 25.00
C ILE A 56 -12.47 -11.00 25.73
N GLY A 57 -12.02 -9.82 25.27
CA GLY A 57 -12.24 -8.53 25.95
C GLY A 57 -11.16 -8.17 26.97
N ASN A 58 -10.04 -8.90 27.01
CA ASN A 58 -8.86 -8.48 27.75
C ASN A 58 -8.15 -7.35 27.00
N LEU A 59 -8.39 -6.11 27.43
CA LEU A 59 -7.81 -4.88 26.88
C LEU A 59 -6.29 -4.94 26.61
N LYS A 60 -5.50 -5.70 27.39
CA LYS A 60 -4.06 -5.82 27.14
C LYS A 60 -3.73 -6.76 26.00
N GLU A 61 -4.38 -7.93 25.95
CA GLU A 61 -4.21 -8.91 24.86
C GLU A 61 -4.82 -8.39 23.56
N ASP A 62 -5.96 -7.71 23.64
CA ASP A 62 -6.63 -7.13 22.47
C ASP A 62 -5.82 -5.97 21.88
N LYS A 63 -5.16 -5.16 22.73
CA LYS A 63 -4.19 -4.16 22.28
C LYS A 63 -2.94 -4.78 21.66
N ALA A 64 -2.44 -5.89 22.20
CA ALA A 64 -1.30 -6.61 21.63
C ALA A 64 -1.65 -7.17 20.23
N LYS A 65 -2.79 -7.85 20.11
CA LYS A 65 -3.30 -8.36 18.82
C LYS A 65 -3.60 -7.24 17.83
N ALA A 66 -4.17 -6.12 18.27
CA ALA A 66 -4.40 -4.96 17.42
C ALA A 66 -3.08 -4.40 16.88
N LYS A 67 -2.05 -4.29 17.74
CA LYS A 67 -0.71 -3.85 17.32
C LYS A 67 -0.07 -4.82 16.33
N GLU A 68 -0.18 -6.14 16.55
CA GLU A 68 0.31 -7.15 15.61
C GLU A 68 -0.38 -7.04 14.25
N ARG A 69 -1.71 -6.82 14.23
CA ARG A 69 -2.45 -6.56 12.98
C ARG A 69 -1.98 -5.29 12.28
N GLU A 70 -1.77 -4.20 13.01
CA GLU A 70 -1.24 -2.95 12.44
C GLU A 70 0.14 -3.19 11.81
N ILE A 71 1.03 -3.96 12.44
CA ILE A 71 2.35 -4.30 11.88
C ILE A 71 2.22 -5.03 10.54
N VAL A 72 1.31 -6.00 10.42
CA VAL A 72 1.06 -6.71 9.16
C VAL A 72 0.57 -5.74 8.08
N TYR A 73 -0.37 -4.85 8.40
CA TYR A 73 -0.88 -3.87 7.44
C TYR A 73 0.17 -2.84 7.03
N ILE A 74 1.01 -2.39 7.96
CA ILE A 74 2.15 -1.51 7.67
C ILE A 74 3.14 -2.21 6.74
N GLN A 75 3.43 -3.48 7.00
CA GLN A 75 4.30 -4.28 6.13
C GLN A 75 3.71 -4.36 4.71
N GLN A 76 2.42 -4.64 4.58
CA GLN A 76 1.73 -4.67 3.30
C GLN A 76 1.79 -3.31 2.60
N ASP A 77 1.52 -2.21 3.30
CA ASP A 77 1.59 -0.87 2.74
C ASP A 77 3.00 -0.52 2.23
N ILE A 78 4.03 -0.77 3.05
CA ILE A 78 5.43 -0.53 2.65
C ILE A 78 5.81 -1.40 1.46
N ASN A 79 5.44 -2.69 1.47
CA ASN A 79 5.73 -3.62 0.37
C ASN A 79 4.98 -3.28 -0.92
N ASN A 80 3.87 -2.53 -0.81
CA ASN A 80 3.17 -1.95 -1.95
C ASN A 80 3.65 -0.53 -2.29
N ALA A 81 4.86 -0.15 -1.83
CA ALA A 81 5.53 1.12 -2.11
C ALA A 81 4.77 2.38 -1.65
N LEU A 82 3.84 2.24 -0.70
CA LEU A 82 3.16 3.39 -0.11
C LEU A 82 4.13 4.15 0.82
N PRO A 83 4.19 5.49 0.72
CA PRO A 83 5.13 6.27 1.50
C PRO A 83 4.72 6.33 2.98
N ILE A 84 5.70 6.39 3.87
CA ILE A 84 5.49 6.33 5.32
C ILE A 84 4.63 7.48 5.84
N ASP A 85 4.79 8.68 5.26
CA ASP A 85 4.01 9.87 5.65
C ASP A 85 2.52 9.73 5.30
N TYR A 86 2.22 9.03 4.21
CA TYR A 86 0.86 8.78 3.74
C TYR A 86 0.13 7.76 4.61
N ILE A 87 0.83 6.75 5.10
CA ILE A 87 0.22 5.69 5.91
C ILE A 87 0.21 6.03 7.40
N LYS A 88 1.07 6.96 7.86
CA LYS A 88 1.13 7.43 9.24
C LYS A 88 -0.23 7.67 9.91
N PRO A 89 -1.16 8.48 9.34
CA PRO A 89 -2.43 8.78 10.01
C PRO A 89 -3.37 7.57 10.12
N ARG A 90 -3.08 6.45 9.46
CA ARG A 90 -3.94 5.25 9.47
C ARG A 90 -3.70 4.31 10.65
N TYR A 91 -2.57 4.44 11.34
CA TYR A 91 -2.16 3.47 12.34
C TYR A 91 -1.99 4.12 13.70
N SER A 92 -2.68 3.58 14.70
CA SER A 92 -2.70 4.12 16.06
C SER A 92 -1.31 4.06 16.71
N MET A 93 -0.47 3.10 16.31
CA MET A 93 0.92 3.00 16.76
C MET A 93 1.79 4.22 16.41
N PHE A 94 1.35 5.10 15.50
CA PHE A 94 2.08 6.32 15.13
C PHE A 94 1.49 7.62 15.71
N ASN A 95 0.42 7.55 16.52
CA ASN A 95 -0.26 8.74 17.07
C ASN A 95 0.66 9.65 17.90
N HIS A 96 1.68 9.08 18.56
CA HIS A 96 2.64 9.82 19.38
C HIS A 96 3.85 10.35 18.58
N ILE A 97 3.94 10.03 17.29
CA ILE A 97 5.05 10.42 16.43
C ILE A 97 4.63 11.66 15.64
N ASN A 98 5.35 12.77 15.83
CA ASN A 98 4.96 14.06 15.25
C ASN A 98 5.75 14.47 14.00
N ASN A 99 6.84 13.76 13.67
CA ASN A 99 7.66 14.11 12.51
C ASN A 99 8.10 12.85 11.73
N THR A 100 8.42 13.04 10.44
CA THR A 100 8.82 11.98 9.51
C THR A 100 10.09 11.25 9.93
N MET A 101 11.08 11.94 10.52
CA MET A 101 12.34 11.32 10.93
C MET A 101 12.13 10.34 12.10
N SER A 102 11.34 10.73 13.09
CA SER A 102 10.94 9.87 14.21
C SER A 102 10.11 8.67 13.72
N LEU A 103 9.27 8.85 12.70
CA LEU A 103 8.54 7.75 12.07
C LEU A 103 9.49 6.77 11.40
N PHE A 104 10.42 7.28 10.59
CA PHE A 104 11.44 6.48 9.92
C PHE A 104 12.29 5.70 10.93
N ASN A 105 12.78 6.35 11.98
CA ASN A 105 13.57 5.72 13.04
C ASN A 105 12.77 4.64 13.79
N SER A 106 11.49 4.90 14.08
CA SER A 106 10.61 3.93 14.73
C SER A 106 10.43 2.68 13.88
N LEU A 107 10.12 2.84 12.59
CA LEU A 107 9.98 1.74 11.64
C LEU A 107 11.31 0.99 11.44
N ASN A 108 12.42 1.73 11.28
CA ASN A 108 13.74 1.12 11.09
C ASN A 108 14.19 0.31 12.31
N GLY A 109 13.87 0.78 13.53
CA GLY A 109 14.11 0.01 14.76
C GLY A 109 13.34 -1.31 14.76
N ARG A 110 12.07 -1.30 14.32
CA ARG A 110 11.24 -2.51 14.20
C ARG A 110 11.76 -3.49 13.16
N ILE A 111 12.23 -2.99 12.02
CA ILE A 111 12.87 -3.82 10.99
C ILE A 111 14.13 -4.47 11.55
N THR A 112 14.99 -3.69 12.20
CA THR A 112 16.23 -4.18 12.81
C THR A 112 15.97 -5.24 13.89
N ASN A 113 14.88 -5.09 14.64
CA ASN A 113 14.48 -6.04 15.68
C ASN A 113 13.72 -7.27 15.15
N GLY A 114 13.47 -7.36 13.83
CA GLY A 114 12.70 -8.44 13.22
C GLY A 114 11.18 -8.40 13.49
N GLU A 115 10.68 -7.28 14.06
CA GLU A 115 9.24 -7.06 14.26
C GLU A 115 8.52 -6.76 12.93
N LEU A 116 9.22 -6.20 11.95
CA LEU A 116 8.67 -5.79 10.65
C LEU A 116 9.58 -6.27 9.52
N ASN A 117 9.04 -7.06 8.58
CA ASN A 117 9.85 -7.66 7.50
C ASN A 117 9.45 -7.08 6.14
N VAL A 118 10.17 -6.05 5.69
CA VAL A 118 9.86 -5.37 4.42
C VAL A 118 10.76 -5.89 3.29
N GLU A 119 10.17 -6.03 2.10
CA GLU A 119 10.84 -6.52 0.89
C GLU A 119 11.46 -5.39 0.06
N ILE A 120 10.97 -4.16 0.25
CA ILE A 120 11.44 -2.96 -0.43
C ILE A 120 11.78 -1.85 0.56
N PRO A 121 12.69 -0.94 0.21
CA PRO A 121 13.07 0.15 1.11
C PRO A 121 11.91 1.12 1.34
N MET A 122 11.77 1.57 2.59
CA MET A 122 10.84 2.61 2.97
C MET A 122 11.09 3.92 2.21
N MET A 123 10.02 4.67 1.95
CA MET A 123 10.08 5.95 1.24
C MET A 123 9.21 7.00 1.91
N THR A 124 9.60 8.26 1.78
CA THR A 124 8.76 9.42 2.09
C THR A 124 7.96 9.83 0.86
N MET A 125 6.91 10.62 1.07
CA MET A 125 6.12 11.22 -0.04
C MET A 125 7.04 11.98 -1.00
N HIS A 126 7.96 12.78 -0.45
CA HIS A 126 8.96 13.54 -1.20
C HIS A 126 9.84 12.66 -2.08
N LYS A 127 10.41 11.58 -1.52
CA LYS A 127 11.28 10.66 -2.26
C LYS A 127 10.50 9.95 -3.38
N LEU A 128 9.28 9.52 -3.11
CA LEU A 128 8.42 8.88 -4.10
C LEU A 128 8.12 9.84 -5.26
N MET A 129 7.58 11.02 -4.96
CA MET A 129 7.17 12.02 -5.96
C MET A 129 8.36 12.55 -6.77
N ASN A 130 9.40 13.04 -6.10
CA ASN A 130 10.41 13.90 -6.74
C ASN A 130 11.65 13.13 -7.22
N VAL A 131 11.82 11.89 -6.79
CA VAL A 131 12.97 11.07 -7.18
C VAL A 131 12.51 9.87 -7.97
N VAL A 132 11.67 9.03 -7.38
CA VAL A 132 11.37 7.71 -7.96
C VAL A 132 10.41 7.84 -9.14
N ILE A 133 9.26 8.50 -8.97
CA ILE A 133 8.29 8.71 -10.05
C ILE A 133 8.89 9.55 -11.18
N LEU A 134 9.64 10.61 -10.86
CA LEU A 134 10.39 11.41 -11.83
C LEU A 134 11.25 10.52 -12.75
N GLU A 135 12.08 9.67 -12.15
CA GLU A 135 13.00 8.82 -12.88
C GLU A 135 12.27 7.72 -13.66
N VAL A 136 11.19 7.17 -13.11
CA VAL A 136 10.31 6.22 -13.83
C VAL A 136 9.68 6.87 -15.05
N ASN A 137 9.16 8.09 -14.95
CA ASN A 137 8.54 8.79 -16.07
C ASN A 137 9.57 9.17 -17.14
N ILE A 138 10.77 9.62 -16.76
CA ILE A 138 11.88 9.81 -17.70
C ILE A 138 12.24 8.50 -18.41
N MET A 139 12.33 7.39 -17.66
CA MET A 139 12.59 6.07 -18.24
C MET A 139 11.50 5.66 -19.23
N LYS A 140 10.21 5.80 -18.89
CA LYS A 140 9.07 5.50 -19.79
C LYS A 140 9.23 6.26 -21.11
N VAL A 141 9.41 7.59 -21.04
CA VAL A 141 9.62 8.44 -22.23
C VAL A 141 10.85 8.04 -23.05
N LEU A 142 11.97 7.70 -22.39
CA LEU A 142 13.18 7.26 -23.09
C LEU A 142 13.00 5.92 -23.78
N LYS A 143 12.32 4.96 -23.14
CA LYS A 143 12.01 3.64 -23.72
C LYS A 143 11.12 3.80 -24.95
N GLU A 144 10.09 4.64 -24.88
CA GLU A 144 9.22 4.96 -26.03
C GLU A 144 9.99 5.66 -27.15
N ASN A 145 10.79 6.67 -26.82
CA ASN A 145 11.61 7.38 -27.81
C ASN A 145 12.60 6.46 -28.53
N ASN A 146 13.16 5.46 -27.83
CA ASN A 146 14.06 4.49 -28.45
C ASN A 146 13.35 3.54 -29.42
N LYS A 147 12.04 3.30 -29.26
CA LYS A 147 11.23 2.50 -30.19
C LYS A 147 10.93 3.24 -31.50
N LYS A 148 11.04 4.58 -31.54
CA LYS A 148 10.74 5.40 -32.73
C LYS A 148 11.84 5.30 -33.81
N PRO A 149 11.51 5.52 -35.10
CA PRO A 149 12.48 5.68 -36.18
C PRO A 149 13.47 6.82 -35.89
N LYS A 150 14.71 6.71 -36.38
CA LYS A 150 15.78 7.70 -36.09
C LYS A 150 15.39 9.15 -36.39
N SER A 151 14.59 9.38 -37.44
CA SER A 151 14.08 10.70 -37.85
C SER A 151 13.14 11.35 -36.84
N GLU A 152 12.46 10.57 -36.02
CA GLU A 152 11.44 11.04 -35.07
C GLU A 152 11.92 11.02 -33.61
N ARG A 153 13.15 10.55 -33.38
CA ARG A 153 13.72 10.49 -32.03
C ARG A 153 14.00 11.89 -31.51
N LYS A 154 13.38 12.25 -30.40
CA LYS A 154 13.72 13.45 -29.63
C LYS A 154 15.14 13.32 -29.10
N ARG A 155 15.88 14.44 -29.07
CA ARG A 155 17.22 14.46 -28.47
C ARG A 155 17.10 14.32 -26.95
N ILE A 156 18.11 13.73 -26.33
CA ILE A 156 18.18 13.61 -24.86
C ILE A 156 18.10 14.98 -24.18
N SER A 157 18.69 16.01 -24.80
CA SER A 157 18.57 17.41 -24.34
C SER A 157 17.13 17.90 -24.29
N ASP A 158 16.30 17.52 -25.25
CA ASP A 158 14.93 18.00 -25.36
C ASP A 158 14.03 17.29 -24.35
N ILE A 159 14.28 15.99 -24.11
CA ILE A 159 13.63 15.24 -23.05
C ILE A 159 14.02 15.81 -21.68
N ALA A 160 15.30 16.09 -21.44
CA ALA A 160 15.77 16.69 -20.19
C ALA A 160 15.11 18.07 -19.93
N LYS A 161 15.00 18.91 -20.98
CA LYS A 161 14.27 20.18 -20.91
C LYS A 161 12.80 19.99 -20.57
N ARG A 162 12.12 19.00 -21.17
CA ARG A 162 10.69 18.71 -20.90
C ARG A 162 10.45 18.44 -19.41
N PHE A 163 11.34 17.71 -18.75
CA PHE A 163 11.25 17.42 -17.32
C PHE A 163 11.91 18.47 -16.42
N ASN A 164 12.47 19.54 -17.01
CA ASN A 164 13.26 20.56 -16.32
C ASN A 164 14.36 19.97 -15.40
N ILE A 165 15.16 19.05 -15.95
CA ILE A 165 16.28 18.40 -15.27
C ILE A 165 17.59 18.54 -16.04
N SER A 166 18.70 18.20 -15.40
CA SER A 166 20.01 18.18 -16.06
C SER A 166 20.07 17.13 -17.18
N TYR A 167 20.78 17.48 -18.26
CA TYR A 167 21.10 16.56 -19.34
C TYR A 167 21.74 15.27 -18.82
N THR A 168 22.67 15.39 -17.87
CA THR A 168 23.41 14.27 -17.29
C THR A 168 22.48 13.25 -16.64
N LYS A 169 21.44 13.68 -15.91
CA LYS A 169 20.47 12.76 -15.29
C LYS A 169 19.75 11.93 -16.36
N CYS A 170 19.24 12.58 -17.41
CA CYS A 170 18.56 11.91 -18.52
C CYS A 170 19.51 10.99 -19.32
N ALA A 171 20.76 11.42 -19.55
CA ALA A 171 21.77 10.66 -20.27
C ALA A 171 22.19 9.39 -19.51
N THR A 172 22.35 9.47 -18.19
CA THR A 172 22.67 8.33 -17.33
C THR A 172 21.59 7.26 -17.39
N ILE A 173 20.32 7.66 -17.25
CA ILE A 173 19.18 6.73 -17.39
C ILE A 173 19.17 6.12 -18.80
N SER A 174 19.29 6.94 -19.85
CA SER A 174 19.29 6.45 -21.24
C SER A 174 20.41 5.45 -21.52
N SER A 175 21.60 5.67 -20.97
CA SER A 175 22.74 4.77 -21.16
C SER A 175 22.49 3.44 -20.44
N TYR A 176 21.99 3.50 -19.20
CA TYR A 176 21.73 2.32 -18.39
C TYR A 176 20.68 1.39 -19.01
N ILE A 177 19.54 1.93 -19.47
CA ILE A 177 18.45 1.12 -20.05
C ILE A 177 18.80 0.52 -21.42
N LYS A 178 19.79 1.06 -22.11
CA LYS A 178 20.25 0.52 -23.40
C LYS A 178 21.16 -0.70 -23.25
N LYS A 179 21.74 -0.91 -22.06
CA LYS A 179 22.64 -2.05 -21.81
C LYS A 179 21.91 -3.39 -21.86
N ALA A 180 20.69 -3.45 -21.35
CA ALA A 180 19.85 -4.65 -21.40
C ALA A 180 18.35 -4.30 -21.37
N PRO A 181 17.48 -5.04 -22.07
CA PRO A 181 16.04 -4.79 -22.07
C PRO A 181 15.38 -4.88 -20.69
N SER A 182 15.93 -5.71 -19.80
CA SER A 182 15.46 -5.91 -18.43
C SER A 182 15.81 -4.76 -17.48
N ASN A 183 16.70 -3.85 -17.87
CA ASN A 183 17.13 -2.76 -16.99
C ASN A 183 15.99 -1.77 -16.74
N LEU A 184 15.84 -1.40 -15.47
CA LEU A 184 14.90 -0.37 -15.02
C LEU A 184 15.63 0.95 -14.79
N LEU A 185 16.06 1.23 -13.55
CA LEU A 185 16.73 2.48 -13.18
C LEU A 185 18.10 2.23 -12.55
N PRO A 186 19.11 3.07 -12.85
CA PRO A 186 20.44 2.92 -12.26
C PRO A 186 20.41 3.18 -10.75
N ASN A 187 21.12 2.36 -9.97
CA ASN A 187 21.30 2.51 -8.52
C ASN A 187 19.98 2.57 -7.73
N LYS A 188 18.94 1.90 -8.20
CA LYS A 188 17.66 1.73 -7.51
C LYS A 188 17.39 0.26 -7.28
N ASP A 189 16.57 -0.02 -6.27
CA ASP A 189 16.03 -1.35 -6.02
C ASP A 189 15.00 -1.69 -7.11
N ASP A 190 15.25 -2.76 -7.88
CA ASP A 190 14.39 -3.14 -9.00
C ASP A 190 12.98 -3.54 -8.56
N ASN A 191 12.82 -4.14 -7.37
CA ASN A 191 11.51 -4.51 -6.84
C ASN A 191 10.71 -3.26 -6.49
N LEU A 192 11.36 -2.26 -5.87
CA LEU A 192 10.74 -0.96 -5.65
C LEU A 192 10.26 -0.35 -6.98
N ILE A 193 11.10 -0.34 -8.02
CA ILE A 193 10.71 0.27 -9.30
C ILE A 193 9.54 -0.49 -9.93
N LYS A 194 9.52 -1.83 -9.86
CA LYS A 194 8.38 -2.63 -10.34
C LYS A 194 7.10 -2.29 -9.58
N MET A 195 7.15 -2.15 -8.25
CA MET A 195 5.98 -1.77 -7.45
C MET A 195 5.48 -0.36 -7.78
N VAL A 196 6.38 0.60 -7.95
CA VAL A 196 6.02 1.97 -8.36
C VAL A 196 5.40 1.98 -9.76
N MET A 197 5.98 1.27 -10.72
CA MET A 197 5.41 1.17 -12.08
C MET A 197 4.02 0.54 -12.04
N ARG A 198 3.85 -0.58 -11.33
CA ARG A 198 2.55 -1.23 -11.12
C ARG A 198 1.52 -0.25 -10.55
N ASN A 199 1.88 0.51 -9.53
CA ASN A 199 0.97 1.45 -8.89
C ASN A 199 0.57 2.61 -9.83
N LEU A 200 1.50 3.14 -10.62
CA LEU A 200 1.19 4.13 -11.65
C LEU A 200 0.25 3.57 -12.73
N ASP A 201 0.47 2.32 -13.13
CA ASP A 201 -0.36 1.65 -14.14
C ASP A 201 -1.77 1.37 -13.58
N ILE A 202 -1.91 1.01 -12.29
CA ILE A 202 -3.21 0.89 -11.58
C ILE A 202 -3.98 2.21 -11.64
N VAL A 203 -3.32 3.33 -11.29
CA VAL A 203 -3.97 4.65 -11.30
C VAL A 203 -4.37 5.03 -12.72
N SER A 204 -3.48 4.85 -13.70
CA SER A 204 -3.78 5.17 -15.10
C SER A 204 -5.00 4.39 -15.60
N TYR A 205 -5.06 3.09 -15.31
CA TYR A 205 -6.19 2.23 -15.68
C TYR A 205 -7.53 2.70 -15.11
N ILE A 206 -7.54 3.11 -13.84
CA ILE A 206 -8.77 3.57 -13.17
C ILE A 206 -9.18 4.96 -13.65
N SER A 207 -8.22 5.85 -13.92
CA SER A 207 -8.49 7.21 -14.41
C SER A 207 -9.03 7.24 -15.85
N ASP A 208 -8.66 6.27 -16.68
CA ASP A 208 -9.07 6.19 -18.10
C ASP A 208 -10.49 5.61 -18.30
N GLU A 209 -10.99 4.79 -17.37
CA GLU A 209 -12.30 4.16 -17.49
C GLU A 209 -13.43 5.10 -17.02
N ASN A 210 -14.13 5.71 -17.97
CA ASN A 210 -15.32 6.57 -17.78
C ASN A 210 -16.56 5.84 -17.18
N SER A 211 -16.42 4.64 -16.58
CA SER A 211 -17.56 3.86 -16.08
C SER A 211 -17.21 2.98 -14.88
N ASN A 212 -18.05 3.07 -13.85
CA ASN A 212 -18.12 2.27 -12.62
C ASN A 212 -16.77 1.87 -11.97
N HIS A 213 -16.18 2.80 -11.20
CA HIS A 213 -14.90 2.63 -10.51
C HIS A 213 -14.78 1.32 -9.71
N GLU A 214 -15.86 0.78 -9.17
CA GLU A 214 -15.83 -0.48 -8.41
C GLU A 214 -15.48 -1.69 -9.29
N GLU A 215 -16.03 -1.79 -10.51
CA GLU A 215 -15.74 -2.91 -11.41
C GLU A 215 -14.27 -2.86 -11.88
N SER A 216 -13.79 -1.66 -12.19
CA SER A 216 -12.39 -1.40 -12.55
C SER A 216 -11.43 -1.77 -11.41
N ILE A 217 -11.78 -1.40 -10.17
CA ILE A 217 -11.02 -1.76 -8.97
C ILE A 217 -10.95 -3.28 -8.81
N ASN A 218 -12.07 -3.99 -8.95
CA ASN A 218 -12.11 -5.44 -8.78
C ASN A 218 -11.25 -6.16 -9.83
N LYS A 219 -11.34 -5.71 -11.08
CA LYS A 219 -10.58 -6.27 -12.19
C LYS A 219 -9.07 -6.02 -12.04
N ILE A 220 -8.66 -4.81 -11.70
CA ILE A 220 -7.23 -4.48 -11.55
C ILE A 220 -6.62 -5.14 -10.30
N ALA A 221 -7.40 -5.25 -9.22
CA ALA A 221 -7.03 -6.00 -8.02
C ALA A 221 -6.73 -7.47 -8.35
N ALA A 222 -7.61 -8.13 -9.12
CA ALA A 222 -7.40 -9.50 -9.57
C ALA A 222 -6.17 -9.63 -10.49
N ASN A 223 -5.97 -8.71 -11.43
CA ASN A 223 -4.84 -8.74 -12.37
C ASN A 223 -3.47 -8.68 -11.67
N TYR A 224 -3.36 -7.87 -10.61
CA TYR A 224 -2.11 -7.72 -9.85
C TYR A 224 -2.05 -8.56 -8.58
N ASN A 225 -3.08 -9.36 -8.30
CA ASN A 225 -3.20 -10.18 -7.09
C ASN A 225 -2.99 -9.37 -5.80
N ILE A 226 -3.70 -8.25 -5.69
CA ILE A 226 -3.74 -7.39 -4.50
C ILE A 226 -5.20 -7.16 -4.07
N SER A 227 -5.42 -6.73 -2.83
CA SER A 227 -6.78 -6.43 -2.35
C SER A 227 -7.33 -5.15 -2.97
N GLU A 228 -8.65 -5.07 -3.11
CA GLU A 228 -9.36 -3.85 -3.53
C GLU A 228 -9.06 -2.68 -2.60
N GLU A 229 -8.93 -2.93 -1.29
CA GLU A 229 -8.52 -1.93 -0.31
C GLU A 229 -7.12 -1.37 -0.58
N MET A 230 -6.18 -2.21 -1.04
CA MET A 230 -4.85 -1.74 -1.44
C MET A 230 -4.94 -0.89 -2.71
N VAL A 231 -5.77 -1.28 -3.69
CA VAL A 231 -6.03 -0.46 -4.89
C VAL A 231 -6.58 0.91 -4.50
N LYS A 232 -7.59 0.97 -3.63
CA LYS A 232 -8.17 2.22 -3.10
C LYS A 232 -7.11 3.09 -2.43
N ARG A 233 -6.19 2.50 -1.65
CA ARG A 233 -5.07 3.22 -1.04
C ARG A 233 -4.07 3.73 -2.08
N ILE A 234 -3.81 3.00 -3.16
CA ILE A 234 -2.89 3.43 -4.22
C ILE A 234 -3.48 4.63 -4.96
N ILE A 235 -4.76 4.58 -5.35
CA ILE A 235 -5.42 5.68 -6.08
C ILE A 235 -5.53 6.96 -5.25
N SER A 236 -5.72 6.85 -3.94
CA SER A 236 -5.80 8.03 -3.07
C SER A 236 -4.43 8.57 -2.62
N CYS A 237 -3.33 7.97 -3.07
CA CYS A 237 -1.98 8.45 -2.77
C CYS A 237 -1.57 9.48 -3.83
N GLU A 238 -1.57 10.75 -3.45
CA GLU A 238 -1.32 11.91 -4.33
C GLU A 238 -0.14 11.75 -5.31
N PRO A 239 1.06 11.27 -4.90
CA PRO A 239 2.15 11.03 -5.84
C PRO A 239 1.81 10.10 -7.00
N TYR A 240 1.00 9.06 -6.75
CA TYR A 240 0.57 8.16 -7.80
C TYR A 240 -0.55 8.76 -8.64
N ALA A 241 -1.50 9.45 -8.01
CA ALA A 241 -2.58 10.17 -8.70
C ALA A 241 -2.02 11.17 -9.73
N ILE A 242 -1.07 12.01 -9.31
CA ILE A 242 -0.42 13.00 -10.18
C ILE A 242 0.59 12.34 -11.13
N GLY A 243 1.32 11.34 -10.64
CA GLY A 243 2.44 10.73 -11.37
C GLY A 243 2.05 9.82 -12.53
N ALA A 244 0.80 9.36 -12.56
CA ALA A 244 0.28 8.42 -13.55
C ALA A 244 0.21 9.03 -14.96
N ASP A 245 -0.24 10.29 -15.06
CA ASP A 245 -0.20 11.07 -16.29
C ASP A 245 1.12 11.88 -16.36
N ILE A 246 1.90 11.65 -17.43
CA ILE A 246 3.23 12.24 -17.56
C ILE A 246 3.15 13.76 -17.77
N ASP A 247 2.13 14.26 -18.47
CA ASP A 247 2.00 15.68 -18.77
C ASP A 247 1.50 16.46 -17.55
N GLU A 248 0.53 15.91 -16.82
CA GLU A 248 0.10 16.42 -15.51
C GLU A 248 1.25 16.41 -14.50
N TYR A 249 2.01 15.32 -14.42
CA TYR A 249 3.17 15.24 -13.55
C TYR A 249 4.21 16.33 -13.87
N ILE A 250 4.53 16.53 -15.16
CA ILE A 250 5.48 17.57 -15.58
C ILE A 250 4.96 18.95 -15.22
N ARG A 251 3.68 19.24 -15.47
CA ARG A 251 3.05 20.52 -15.07
C ARG A 251 3.22 20.76 -13.58
N TYR A 252 2.81 19.81 -12.74
CA TYR A 252 2.95 19.90 -11.28
C TYR A 252 4.42 20.08 -10.84
N TYR A 253 5.32 19.25 -11.35
CA TYR A 253 6.73 19.26 -10.95
C TYR A 253 7.45 20.55 -11.35
N THR A 254 7.10 21.14 -12.49
CA THR A 254 7.72 22.38 -12.99
C THR A 254 7.09 23.65 -12.42
N GLU A 255 5.78 23.67 -12.20
CA GLU A 255 5.05 24.89 -11.83
C GLU A 255 4.87 25.07 -10.32
N GLU A 256 4.65 23.99 -9.57
CA GLU A 256 4.28 24.06 -8.15
C GLU A 256 5.46 23.72 -7.24
N TYR A 257 6.28 22.73 -7.62
CA TYR A 257 7.32 22.22 -6.74
C TYR A 257 8.64 23.03 -6.80
N GLN A 258 9.10 23.46 -7.98
CA GLN A 258 10.37 24.20 -8.09
C GLN A 258 10.30 25.67 -7.67
N LYS A 259 9.12 26.18 -7.31
CA LYS A 259 8.95 27.54 -6.77
C LYS A 259 9.10 27.61 -5.24
N GLN A 260 9.19 26.47 -4.56
CA GLN A 260 9.41 26.33 -3.11
C GLN A 260 10.90 26.13 -2.81
#